data_AF-A0A6F8XAQ6-F1
#
_entry.id   AF-A0A6F8XAQ6-F1
#
_cell.length_a   1.000
_cell.length_b   1.000
_cell.length_c   1.000
_cell.angle_alpha   90.00
_cell.angle_beta   90.00
_cell.angle_gamma   90.00
#
_symmetry.space_group_name_H-M   'P 1'
#
loop_
_entity.id
_entity.type
_entity.pdbx_description
1 polymer ?
#
loop_
_entity_poly.entity_id
_entity_poly.type
_entity_poly.pdbx_seq_one_letter_code
_entity_poly.pdbx_strand_id
1 'polypeptide(L)'
;MLITLVFFIVGSVIGTAHFAWWQSLPAFQPVSLVNVAGVGGGIGISLVLFAAIAVLTVIMEKRRHGHLEQAPMVDKPGAERWLSGPWPLVAGAVALALLNFATLALAGRPWGITSAFALWGAKSFELVGGDVSQWGYWQAPGNAAALEASVWGDITTVMNVGIMLGALAAANLAGRFAPNFRIPLKSVLAAVIGGIMLGYGARLAFGCNIGAYFSGIASGSLHGWVWMAAAFAGNMAGVKLRPLFFDGEAGRKPVAKSC
;
A
#
# COMPACT_ATOMS: atom_id res chain seq x y z
N MET A 1 -14.32 -1.93 -4.67
CA MET A 1 -13.38 -1.63 -3.57
C MET A 1 -13.82 -2.23 -2.24
N LEU A 2 -15.11 -2.11 -1.85
CA LEU A 2 -15.59 -2.65 -0.58
C LEU A 2 -15.35 -4.16 -0.41
N ILE A 3 -15.64 -4.96 -1.44
CA ILE A 3 -15.38 -6.41 -1.44
C ILE A 3 -13.90 -6.69 -1.13
N THR A 4 -12.99 -6.06 -1.87
CA THR A 4 -11.54 -6.20 -1.65
C THR A 4 -11.15 -5.80 -0.23
N LEU A 5 -11.73 -4.74 0.34
CA LEU A 5 -11.44 -4.30 1.70
C LEU A 5 -11.89 -5.32 2.76
N VAL A 6 -13.10 -5.87 2.63
CA VAL A 6 -13.60 -6.91 3.53
C VAL A 6 -12.67 -8.12 3.50
N PHE A 7 -12.32 -8.60 2.30
CA PHE A 7 -11.42 -9.74 2.16
C PHE A 7 -9.96 -9.43 2.52
N PHE A 8 -9.55 -8.17 2.45
CA PHE A 8 -8.28 -7.70 3.01
C PHE A 8 -8.28 -7.81 4.54
N ILE A 9 -9.37 -7.43 5.21
CA ILE A 9 -9.51 -7.58 6.66
C ILE A 9 -9.44 -9.08 7.02
N VAL A 10 -10.21 -9.92 6.34
CA VAL A 10 -10.17 -11.39 6.53
C VAL A 10 -8.76 -11.95 6.34
N GLY A 11 -8.10 -11.61 5.23
CA GLY A 11 -6.73 -12.03 4.96
C GLY A 11 -5.74 -11.55 6.03
N SER A 12 -5.94 -10.34 6.56
CA SER A 12 -5.11 -9.78 7.63
C SER A 12 -5.26 -10.56 8.94
N VAL A 13 -6.48 -10.98 9.29
CA VAL A 13 -6.73 -11.83 10.48
C VAL A 13 -6.09 -13.20 10.31
N ILE A 14 -6.22 -13.82 9.13
CA ILE A 14 -5.52 -15.08 8.84
C ILE A 14 -4.00 -14.88 8.96
N GLY A 15 -3.50 -13.73 8.52
CA GLY A 15 -2.08 -13.36 8.62
C GLY A 15 -1.61 -13.23 10.06
N THR A 16 -2.42 -12.71 10.98
CA THR A 16 -2.05 -12.61 12.41
C THR A 16 -2.06 -13.97 13.10
N ALA A 17 -2.94 -14.89 12.69
CA ALA A 17 -2.95 -16.27 13.18
C ALA A 17 -1.68 -17.05 12.79
N HIS A 18 -1.24 -16.94 11.53
CA HIS A 18 -0.04 -17.63 11.05
C HIS A 18 1.27 -16.92 11.38
N PHE A 19 1.21 -15.73 11.97
CA PHE A 19 2.37 -14.86 12.15
C PHE A 19 3.52 -15.52 12.94
N ALA A 20 3.18 -16.26 14.00
CA ALA A 20 4.18 -16.93 14.83
C ALA A 20 4.93 -18.04 14.06
N TRP A 21 4.24 -18.75 13.16
CA TRP A 21 4.86 -19.77 12.31
C TRP A 21 5.84 -19.15 11.32
N TRP A 22 5.53 -18.00 10.72
CA TRP A 22 6.46 -17.31 9.83
C TRP A 22 7.69 -16.77 10.57
N GLN A 23 7.51 -16.30 11.81
CA GLN A 23 8.62 -15.81 12.63
C GLN A 23 9.55 -16.92 13.14
N SER A 24 9.11 -18.18 13.18
CA SER A 24 9.98 -19.29 13.58
C SER A 24 10.90 -19.76 12.46
N LEU A 25 10.70 -19.29 11.22
CA LEU A 25 11.55 -19.61 10.09
C LEU A 25 12.86 -18.81 10.13
N PRO A 26 13.94 -19.30 9.50
CA PRO A 26 15.19 -18.56 9.40
C PRO A 26 14.99 -17.20 8.74
N ALA A 27 15.43 -16.14 9.43
CA ALA A 27 15.32 -14.76 8.98
C ALA A 27 16.67 -14.05 9.05
N PHE A 28 16.91 -13.15 8.11
CA PHE A 28 18.04 -12.23 8.16
C PHE A 28 17.79 -11.15 9.22
N GLN A 29 18.86 -10.65 9.83
CA GLN A 29 18.77 -9.53 10.75
C GLN A 29 18.34 -8.25 10.02
N PRO A 30 17.55 -7.36 10.65
CA PRO A 30 17.19 -6.08 10.06
C PRO A 30 18.42 -5.23 9.75
N VAL A 31 18.58 -4.84 8.48
CA VAL A 31 19.70 -4.00 8.03
C VAL A 31 19.21 -2.58 7.79
N SER A 32 19.82 -1.62 8.49
CA SER A 32 19.64 -0.18 8.26
C SER A 32 20.86 0.37 7.52
N LEU A 33 20.63 0.95 6.35
CA LEU A 33 21.66 1.63 5.56
C LEU A 33 22.26 2.81 6.32
N VAL A 34 21.46 3.47 7.17
CA VAL A 34 21.92 4.57 8.02
C VAL A 34 22.88 4.07 9.10
N ASN A 35 22.64 2.89 9.68
CA ASN A 35 23.54 2.32 10.68
C ASN A 35 24.86 1.81 10.06
N VAL A 36 24.82 1.35 8.81
CA VAL A 36 26.00 0.79 8.12
C VAL A 36 26.88 1.86 7.50
N ALA A 37 26.28 2.86 6.83
CA ALA A 37 27.00 3.86 6.03
C ALA A 37 26.90 5.28 6.60
N GLY A 38 26.28 5.45 7.77
CA GLY A 38 25.93 6.76 8.32
C GLY A 38 24.77 7.42 7.57
N VAL A 39 24.30 8.56 8.07
CA VAL A 39 23.18 9.31 7.47
C VAL A 39 23.51 9.74 6.03
N GLY A 40 24.68 10.34 5.83
CA GLY A 40 25.11 10.81 4.50
C GLY A 40 25.30 9.66 3.51
N GLY A 41 25.90 8.55 3.95
CA GLY A 41 26.08 7.37 3.11
C GLY A 41 24.77 6.68 2.76
N GLY A 42 23.83 6.56 3.71
CA GLY A 42 22.50 6.01 3.48
C GLY A 42 21.67 6.82 2.47
N ILE A 43 21.76 8.16 2.55
CA ILE A 43 21.14 9.07 1.57
C ILE A 43 21.81 8.88 0.20
N GLY A 44 23.15 8.88 0.16
CA GLY A 44 23.91 8.69 -1.08
C GLY A 44 23.56 7.38 -1.79
N ILE A 45 23.53 6.26 -1.05
CA ILE A 45 23.12 4.95 -1.56
C ILE A 45 21.70 5.01 -2.12
N SER A 46 20.76 5.59 -1.38
CA SER A 46 19.36 5.70 -1.83
C SER A 46 19.23 6.52 -3.12
N LEU A 47 19.94 7.65 -3.22
CA LEU A 47 19.96 8.48 -4.43
C LEU A 47 20.57 7.76 -5.63
N VAL A 48 21.65 7.00 -5.43
CA VAL A 48 22.25 6.17 -6.49
C VAL A 48 21.28 5.09 -6.96
N LEU A 49 20.58 4.42 -6.03
CA LEU A 49 19.58 3.42 -6.37
C LEU A 49 18.40 4.03 -7.14
N PHE A 50 17.90 5.19 -6.73
CA PHE A 50 16.84 5.90 -7.46
C PHE A 50 17.30 6.31 -8.86
N ALA A 51 18.51 6.86 -9.00
CA ALA A 51 19.09 7.22 -10.29
C ALA A 51 19.24 5.99 -11.20
N ALA A 52 19.71 4.86 -10.65
CA ALA A 52 19.83 3.62 -11.38
C ALA A 52 18.47 3.11 -11.88
N ILE A 53 17.45 3.10 -11.02
CA ILE A 53 16.08 2.72 -11.41
C ILE A 53 15.56 3.63 -12.52
N ALA A 54 15.72 4.96 -12.37
CA ALA A 54 15.27 5.94 -13.37
C ALA A 54 15.98 5.77 -14.72
N VAL A 55 17.30 5.56 -14.72
CA VAL A 55 18.06 5.32 -15.95
C VAL A 55 17.63 4.00 -16.60
N LEU A 56 17.47 2.93 -15.83
CA LEU A 56 17.04 1.64 -16.35
C LEU A 56 15.63 1.72 -16.96
N THR A 57 14.68 2.38 -16.30
CA THR A 57 13.32 2.54 -16.83
C THR A 57 13.32 3.38 -18.10
N VAL A 58 14.06 4.50 -18.14
CA VAL A 58 14.21 5.35 -19.34
C VAL A 58 14.81 4.58 -20.51
N ILE A 59 15.85 3.77 -20.28
CA ILE A 59 16.48 2.96 -21.32
C ILE A 59 15.50 1.89 -21.82
N MET A 60 14.83 1.18 -20.91
CA MET A 60 13.87 0.14 -21.27
C MET A 60 12.69 0.70 -22.08
N GLU A 61 12.17 1.85 -21.68
CA GLU A 61 11.06 2.51 -22.33
C GLU A 61 11.43 3.01 -23.73
N LYS A 62 12.55 3.74 -23.86
CA LYS A 62 13.05 4.18 -25.17
C LYS A 62 13.33 3.01 -26.11
N ARG A 63 13.87 1.90 -25.59
CA ARG A 63 14.13 0.69 -26.41
C ARG A 63 12.85 0.00 -26.87
N ARG A 64 11.79 0.02 -26.09
CA ARG A 64 10.53 -0.67 -26.42
C ARG A 64 9.56 0.20 -27.21
N HIS A 65 9.54 1.50 -26.96
CA HIS A 65 8.51 2.41 -27.46
C HIS A 65 9.09 3.59 -28.27
N GLY A 66 10.41 3.73 -28.38
CA GLY A 66 11.07 4.78 -29.17
C GLY A 66 11.04 6.18 -28.55
N HIS A 67 10.05 6.47 -27.70
CA HIS A 67 9.91 7.72 -26.95
C HIS A 67 9.62 7.45 -25.46
N LEU A 68 9.77 8.49 -24.63
CA LEU A 68 9.32 8.45 -23.24
C LEU A 68 7.84 8.83 -23.18
N GLU A 69 7.06 8.12 -22.37
CA GLU A 69 5.68 8.45 -22.08
C GLU A 69 5.62 9.86 -21.50
N GLN A 70 4.91 10.75 -22.19
CA GLN A 70 4.72 12.11 -21.71
C GLN A 70 3.65 12.10 -20.63
N ALA A 71 3.97 12.66 -19.47
CA ALA A 71 2.98 12.91 -18.44
C ALA A 71 1.81 13.71 -19.07
N PRO A 72 0.54 13.35 -18.81
CA PRO A 72 -0.59 14.05 -19.40
C PRO A 72 -0.47 15.56 -19.15
N MET A 73 -0.39 16.35 -20.23
CA MET A 73 -0.46 17.81 -20.13
C MET A 73 -1.81 18.18 -19.52
N VAL A 74 -1.77 18.94 -18.43
CA VAL A 74 -2.97 19.36 -17.72
C VAL A 74 -3.36 20.75 -18.20
N ASP A 75 -4.14 20.80 -19.29
CA ASP A 75 -4.66 22.03 -19.90
C ASP A 75 -5.94 22.53 -19.21
N LYS A 76 -5.86 22.80 -17.90
CA LYS A 76 -6.92 23.55 -17.20
C LYS A 76 -6.32 24.77 -16.48
N PRO A 77 -6.51 25.98 -17.00
CA PRO A 77 -6.17 27.22 -16.29
C PRO A 77 -7.25 27.55 -15.23
N GLY A 78 -6.83 28.07 -14.07
CA GLY A 78 -7.74 28.69 -13.08
C GLY A 78 -7.73 28.09 -11.66
N ALA A 79 -8.39 28.80 -10.73
CA ALA A 79 -8.51 28.43 -9.31
C ALA A 79 -9.30 27.12 -9.09
N GLU A 80 -10.20 26.76 -10.02
CA GLU A 80 -10.94 25.49 -10.03
C GLU A 80 -10.02 24.26 -10.05
N ARG A 81 -8.78 24.41 -10.51
CA ARG A 81 -7.75 23.36 -10.55
C ARG A 81 -7.33 22.89 -9.15
N TRP A 82 -7.29 23.79 -8.16
CA TRP A 82 -6.89 23.44 -6.79
C TRP A 82 -7.90 22.49 -6.14
N LEU A 83 -9.19 22.63 -6.44
CA LEU A 83 -10.26 21.83 -5.85
C LEU A 83 -10.60 20.56 -6.64
N SER A 84 -10.48 20.57 -7.98
CA SER A 84 -10.98 19.49 -8.84
C SER A 84 -9.91 18.64 -9.56
N GLY A 85 -8.64 19.06 -9.54
CA GLY A 85 -7.53 18.36 -10.18
C GLY A 85 -7.60 18.33 -11.73
N PRO A 86 -6.69 17.61 -12.41
CA PRO A 86 -5.60 16.78 -11.87
C PRO A 86 -4.39 17.60 -11.40
N TRP A 87 -3.79 17.19 -10.27
CA TRP A 87 -2.60 17.83 -9.71
C TRP A 87 -1.30 17.25 -10.29
N PRO A 88 -0.21 18.03 -10.33
CA PRO A 88 1.10 17.51 -10.73
C PRO A 88 1.55 16.34 -9.82
N LEU A 89 2.16 15.31 -10.40
CA LEU A 89 2.68 14.16 -9.64
C LEU A 89 3.65 14.57 -8.53
N VAL A 90 4.47 15.58 -8.79
CA VAL A 90 5.42 16.15 -7.81
C VAL A 90 4.68 16.73 -6.60
N ALA A 91 3.55 17.41 -6.80
CA ALA A 91 2.75 17.93 -5.69
C ALA A 91 2.22 16.81 -4.80
N GLY A 92 1.76 15.70 -5.40
CA GLY A 92 1.37 14.49 -4.67
C GLY A 92 2.53 13.88 -3.89
N ALA A 93 3.73 13.78 -4.49
CA ALA A 93 4.91 13.26 -3.83
C ALA A 93 5.35 14.12 -2.62
N VAL A 94 5.38 15.44 -2.79
CA VAL A 94 5.69 16.38 -1.70
C VAL A 94 4.64 16.30 -0.59
N ALA A 95 3.35 16.25 -0.93
CA ALA A 95 2.29 16.11 0.07
C ALA A 95 2.41 14.80 0.86
N LEU A 96 2.68 13.67 0.20
CA LEU A 96 2.92 12.39 0.87
C LEU A 96 4.14 12.42 1.79
N ALA A 97 5.22 13.09 1.37
CA ALA A 97 6.41 13.27 2.21
C ALA A 97 6.11 14.09 3.46
N LEU A 98 5.45 15.25 3.30
CA LEU A 98 5.05 16.10 4.43
C LEU A 98 4.10 15.38 5.39
N LEU A 99 3.12 14.64 4.86
CA LEU A 99 2.19 13.86 5.69
C LEU A 99 2.88 12.71 6.43
N ASN A 100 3.90 12.07 5.83
CA ASN A 100 4.69 11.06 6.53
C ASN A 100 5.54 11.67 7.65
N PHE A 101 6.13 12.85 7.43
CA PHE A 101 6.81 13.58 8.51
C PHE A 101 5.85 13.99 9.62
N ALA A 102 4.68 14.53 9.29
CA ALA A 102 3.64 14.88 10.26
C ALA A 102 3.19 13.63 11.05
N THR A 103 3.01 12.50 10.38
CA THR A 103 2.67 11.23 11.03
C THR A 103 3.77 10.77 11.97
N LEU A 104 5.04 10.85 11.56
CA LEU A 104 6.16 10.50 12.41
C LEU A 104 6.22 11.40 13.66
N ALA A 105 6.01 12.71 13.49
CA ALA A 105 6.03 13.68 14.57
C ALA A 105 4.88 13.49 15.57
N LEU A 106 3.68 13.15 15.09
CA LEU A 106 2.48 13.00 15.92
C LEU A 106 2.34 11.59 16.52
N ALA A 107 2.66 10.54 15.77
CA ALA A 107 2.45 9.15 16.15
C ALA A 107 3.72 8.46 16.69
N GLY A 108 4.88 9.10 16.58
CA GLY A 108 6.18 8.53 17.00
C GLY A 108 6.64 7.34 16.14
N ARG A 109 5.95 7.05 15.04
CA ARG A 109 6.26 5.95 14.12
C ARG A 109 5.95 6.34 12.67
N PRO A 110 6.61 5.72 11.68
CA PRO A 110 6.35 6.01 10.27
C PRO A 110 4.91 5.66 9.85
N TRP A 111 4.46 6.24 8.73
CA TRP A 111 3.09 6.08 8.27
C TRP A 111 2.74 4.62 7.94
N GLY A 112 1.81 4.05 8.71
CA GLY A 112 1.24 2.72 8.46
C GLY A 112 -0.29 2.76 8.46
N ILE A 113 -0.89 1.93 7.59
CA ILE A 113 -2.36 1.87 7.38
C ILE A 113 -2.92 0.50 7.77
N THR A 114 -2.13 -0.55 7.58
CA THR A 114 -2.64 -1.92 7.50
C THR A 114 -2.87 -2.58 8.87
N SER A 115 -2.29 -2.05 9.95
CA SER A 115 -2.52 -2.53 11.33
C SER A 115 -3.97 -2.35 11.79
N ALA A 116 -4.62 -1.25 11.44
CA ALA A 116 -6.01 -1.01 11.81
C ALA A 116 -6.95 -2.05 11.19
N PHE A 117 -6.71 -2.49 9.95
CA PHE A 117 -7.53 -3.54 9.33
C PHE A 117 -7.39 -4.89 10.04
N ALA A 118 -6.20 -5.22 10.54
CA ALA A 118 -6.00 -6.40 11.37
C ALA A 118 -6.74 -6.26 12.71
N LEU A 119 -6.72 -5.08 13.34
CA LEU A 119 -7.44 -4.78 14.58
C LEU A 119 -8.96 -4.89 14.41
N TRP A 120 -9.51 -4.30 13.35
CA TRP A 120 -10.96 -4.36 13.07
C TRP A 120 -11.41 -5.79 12.82
N GLY A 121 -10.62 -6.56 12.08
CA GLY A 121 -10.88 -7.97 11.83
C GLY A 121 -10.78 -8.82 13.10
N ALA A 122 -9.76 -8.60 13.93
CA ALA A 122 -9.59 -9.31 15.19
C ALA A 122 -10.75 -9.06 16.15
N LYS A 123 -11.13 -7.79 16.38
CA LYS A 123 -12.27 -7.47 17.24
C LYS A 123 -13.59 -7.99 16.67
N SER A 124 -13.76 -7.97 15.35
CA SER A 124 -14.94 -8.55 14.70
C SER A 124 -14.98 -10.08 14.86
N PHE A 125 -13.82 -10.74 14.87
CA PHE A 125 -13.71 -12.17 15.14
C PHE A 125 -14.00 -12.51 16.61
N GLU A 126 -13.58 -11.66 17.56
CA GLU A 126 -13.94 -11.80 18.98
C GLU A 126 -15.45 -11.63 19.22
N LEU A 127 -16.09 -10.71 18.52
CA LEU A 127 -17.55 -10.50 18.61
C LEU A 127 -18.37 -11.73 18.18
N VAL A 128 -17.84 -12.58 17.30
CA VAL A 128 -18.50 -13.82 16.87
C VAL A 128 -18.07 -15.05 17.69
N GLY A 129 -17.36 -14.84 18.80
CA GLY A 129 -16.97 -15.89 19.75
C GLY A 129 -15.59 -16.49 19.53
N GLY A 130 -14.78 -15.92 18.64
CA GLY A 130 -13.37 -16.29 18.50
C GLY A 130 -12.48 -15.68 19.60
N ASP A 131 -11.27 -16.20 19.76
CA ASP A 131 -10.25 -15.61 20.64
C ASP A 131 -8.94 -15.46 19.86
N VAL A 132 -8.47 -14.22 19.73
CA VAL A 132 -7.20 -13.90 19.08
C VAL A 132 -6.09 -13.58 20.07
N SER A 133 -6.42 -13.44 21.36
CA SER A 133 -5.50 -12.95 22.40
C SER A 133 -4.26 -13.84 22.50
N GLN A 134 -4.42 -15.15 22.31
CA GLN A 134 -3.35 -16.14 22.40
C GLN A 134 -2.46 -16.20 21.15
N TRP A 135 -2.79 -15.49 20.07
CA TRP A 135 -1.98 -15.53 18.85
C TRP A 135 -0.73 -14.67 19.03
N GLY A 136 0.43 -15.17 18.58
CA GLY A 136 1.72 -14.51 18.80
C GLY A 136 1.81 -13.07 18.28
N TYR A 137 1.01 -12.69 17.27
CA TYR A 137 0.91 -11.30 16.81
C TYR A 137 0.29 -10.38 17.87
N TRP A 138 -0.76 -10.83 18.56
CA TRP A 138 -1.50 -10.06 19.56
C TRP A 138 -0.87 -10.09 20.94
N GLN A 139 0.11 -10.97 21.17
CA GLN A 139 0.94 -11.00 22.38
C GLN A 139 2.01 -9.90 22.42
N ALA A 140 2.32 -9.25 21.29
CA ALA A 140 3.24 -8.12 21.29
C ALA A 140 2.63 -6.93 22.06
N PRO A 141 3.36 -6.26 22.97
CA PRO A 141 2.78 -5.28 23.90
C PRO A 141 1.93 -4.19 23.24
N GLY A 142 2.40 -3.63 22.10
CA GLY A 142 1.66 -2.60 21.38
C GLY A 142 0.39 -3.11 20.69
N ASN A 143 0.37 -4.37 20.27
CA ASN A 143 -0.81 -5.00 19.66
C ASN A 143 -1.81 -5.46 20.72
N ALA A 144 -1.33 -6.01 21.84
CA ALA A 144 -2.14 -6.37 23.00
C ALA A 144 -2.89 -5.14 23.54
N ALA A 145 -2.18 -4.03 23.76
CA ALA A 145 -2.79 -2.78 24.21
C ALA A 145 -3.84 -2.25 23.22
N ALA A 146 -3.60 -2.38 21.91
CA ALA A 146 -4.58 -1.99 20.90
C ALA A 146 -5.83 -2.89 20.89
N LEU A 147 -5.67 -4.18 21.23
CA LEU A 147 -6.76 -5.14 21.33
C LEU A 147 -7.66 -4.86 22.55
N GLU A 148 -7.07 -4.47 23.68
CA GLU A 148 -7.84 -4.07 24.88
C GLU A 148 -8.49 -2.69 24.74
N ALA A 149 -7.84 -1.77 24.02
CA ALA A 149 -8.36 -0.43 23.81
C ALA A 149 -9.57 -0.39 22.85
N SER A 150 -10.28 0.74 22.86
CA SER A 150 -11.28 1.05 21.84
C SER A 150 -10.61 1.21 20.47
N VAL A 151 -11.31 0.81 19.40
CA VAL A 151 -10.86 1.01 18.01
C VAL A 151 -10.53 2.47 17.73
N TRP A 152 -11.27 3.40 18.34
CA TRP A 152 -11.03 4.85 18.19
C TRP A 152 -9.78 5.36 18.94
N GLY A 153 -9.24 4.58 19.87
CA GLY A 153 -7.96 4.87 20.53
C GLY A 153 -6.75 4.53 19.66
N ASP A 154 -6.93 3.73 18.61
CA ASP A 154 -5.86 3.39 17.68
C ASP A 154 -5.63 4.51 16.66
N ILE A 155 -4.42 5.09 16.67
CA ILE A 155 -4.00 6.18 15.78
C ILE A 155 -4.20 5.79 14.30
N THR A 156 -3.90 4.54 13.94
CA THR A 156 -4.01 4.08 12.55
C THR A 156 -5.47 3.99 12.11
N THR A 157 -6.39 3.60 13.00
CA THR A 157 -7.83 3.63 12.74
C THR A 157 -8.31 5.04 12.44
N VAL A 158 -8.02 6.00 13.32
CA VAL A 158 -8.46 7.40 13.14
C VAL A 158 -7.92 7.97 11.84
N MET A 159 -6.65 7.68 11.54
CA MET A 159 -6.00 8.06 10.29
C MET A 159 -6.69 7.44 9.06
N ASN A 160 -7.00 6.14 9.08
CA ASN A 160 -7.68 5.46 7.99
C ASN A 160 -9.09 6.03 7.75
N VAL A 161 -9.82 6.35 8.81
CA VAL A 161 -11.12 7.03 8.71
C VAL A 161 -10.95 8.41 8.07
N GLY A 162 -9.96 9.19 8.49
CA GLY A 162 -9.62 10.48 7.88
C GLY A 162 -9.28 10.35 6.39
N ILE A 163 -8.49 9.35 5.99
CA ILE A 163 -8.16 9.07 4.59
C ILE A 163 -9.42 8.71 3.79
N MET A 164 -10.30 7.86 4.32
CA MET A 164 -11.54 7.48 3.65
C MET A 164 -12.48 8.68 3.45
N LEU A 165 -12.65 9.51 4.48
CA LEU A 165 -13.47 10.73 4.41
C LEU A 165 -12.87 11.76 3.44
N GLY A 166 -11.56 11.98 3.50
CA GLY A 166 -10.85 12.88 2.59
C GLY A 166 -10.92 12.43 1.13
N ALA A 167 -10.74 11.13 0.88
CA ALA A 167 -10.87 10.56 -0.46
C ALA A 167 -12.31 10.67 -0.99
N LEU A 168 -13.32 10.46 -0.14
CA LEU A 168 -14.72 10.64 -0.50
C LEU A 168 -15.03 12.11 -0.82
N ALA A 169 -14.57 13.05 0.01
CA ALA A 169 -14.75 14.48 -0.23
C ALA A 169 -14.09 14.92 -1.55
N ALA A 170 -12.85 14.50 -1.79
CA ALA A 170 -12.13 14.79 -3.03
C ALA A 170 -12.82 14.19 -4.26
N ALA A 171 -13.32 12.95 -4.17
CA ALA A 171 -14.04 12.30 -5.28
C ALA A 171 -15.36 13.00 -5.61
N ASN A 172 -16.08 13.49 -4.60
CA ASN A 172 -17.31 14.28 -4.78
C ASN A 172 -17.01 15.65 -5.40
N LEU A 173 -16.01 16.37 -4.88
CA LEU A 173 -15.59 17.67 -5.43
C LEU A 173 -15.08 17.57 -6.87
N ALA A 174 -14.43 16.46 -7.23
CA ALA A 174 -13.99 16.19 -8.59
C ALA A 174 -15.10 15.68 -9.53
N GLY A 175 -16.33 15.46 -9.02
CA GLY A 175 -17.44 14.90 -9.80
C GLY A 175 -17.20 13.47 -10.29
N ARG A 176 -16.28 12.73 -9.65
CA ARG A 176 -15.86 11.37 -10.06
C ARG A 176 -16.48 10.26 -9.22
N PHE A 177 -17.40 10.61 -8.31
CA PHE A 177 -18.09 9.62 -7.49
C PHE A 177 -19.14 8.87 -8.33
N ALA A 178 -18.76 7.69 -8.82
CA ALA A 178 -19.61 6.84 -9.65
C ALA A 178 -19.68 5.42 -9.07
N PRO A 179 -20.51 5.17 -8.05
CA PRO A 179 -20.67 3.84 -7.49
C PRO A 179 -21.37 2.92 -8.51
N ASN A 180 -20.65 1.89 -8.97
CA ASN A 180 -21.22 0.86 -9.82
C ASN A 180 -21.50 -0.41 -8.98
N PHE A 181 -22.77 -0.78 -8.87
CA PHE A 181 -23.23 -1.96 -8.15
C PHE A 181 -23.34 -3.21 -9.03
N ARG A 182 -23.20 -3.08 -10.36
CA ARG A 182 -23.22 -4.20 -11.29
C ARG A 182 -21.80 -4.70 -11.54
N ILE A 183 -21.36 -5.62 -10.69
CA ILE A 183 -20.01 -6.20 -10.74
C ILE A 183 -20.13 -7.66 -11.23
N PRO A 184 -19.44 -8.05 -12.33
CA PRO A 184 -19.48 -9.43 -12.81
C PRO A 184 -18.80 -10.38 -11.81
N LEU A 185 -19.28 -11.63 -11.75
CA LEU A 185 -18.84 -12.61 -10.76
C LEU A 185 -17.32 -12.86 -10.78
N LYS A 186 -16.70 -12.90 -11.96
CA LYS A 186 -15.25 -13.07 -12.10
C LYS A 186 -14.45 -11.92 -11.47
N SER A 187 -14.93 -10.68 -11.58
CA SER A 187 -14.33 -9.51 -10.91
C SER A 187 -14.50 -9.57 -9.39
N VAL A 188 -15.64 -10.08 -8.91
CA VAL A 188 -15.85 -10.33 -7.48
C VAL A 188 -14.86 -11.36 -6.98
N LEU A 189 -14.69 -12.48 -7.71
CA LEU A 189 -13.73 -13.52 -7.37
C LEU A 189 -12.29 -12.98 -7.31
N ALA A 190 -11.88 -12.16 -8.29
CA ALA A 190 -10.58 -11.48 -8.25
C ALA A 190 -10.44 -10.55 -7.04
N ALA A 191 -11.49 -9.81 -6.69
CA ALA A 191 -11.48 -8.92 -5.53
C ALA A 191 -11.38 -9.69 -4.21
N VAL A 192 -12.01 -10.86 -4.11
CA VAL A 192 -11.93 -11.78 -2.96
C VAL A 192 -10.52 -12.33 -2.82
N ILE A 193 -10.02 -13.01 -3.86
CA ILE A 193 -8.70 -13.65 -3.84
C ILE A 193 -7.60 -12.61 -3.62
N GLY A 194 -7.64 -11.52 -4.40
CA GLY A 194 -6.68 -10.42 -4.28
C GLY A 194 -6.75 -9.74 -2.92
N GLY A 195 -7.95 -9.53 -2.35
CA GLY A 195 -8.12 -8.99 -1.01
C GLY A 195 -7.44 -9.86 0.04
N ILE A 196 -7.73 -11.16 0.06
CA ILE A 196 -7.11 -12.11 1.01
C ILE A 196 -5.59 -12.10 0.87
N MET A 197 -5.07 -12.21 -0.35
CA MET A 197 -3.62 -12.21 -0.61
C MET A 197 -2.94 -10.92 -0.15
N LEU A 198 -3.56 -9.76 -0.42
CA LEU A 198 -3.04 -8.46 0.01
C LEU A 198 -3.06 -8.31 1.53
N GLY A 199 -4.14 -8.70 2.19
CA GLY A 199 -4.27 -8.64 3.65
C GLY A 199 -3.27 -9.53 4.36
N TYR A 200 -3.21 -10.80 3.93
CA TYR A 200 -2.28 -11.80 4.46
C TYR A 200 -0.83 -11.37 4.25
N GLY A 201 -0.47 -11.03 3.00
CA GLY A 201 0.87 -10.57 2.65
C GLY A 201 1.28 -9.30 3.39
N ALA A 202 0.36 -8.35 3.60
CA ALA A 202 0.66 -7.11 4.32
C ALA A 202 0.99 -7.31 5.81
N ARG A 203 0.57 -8.43 6.43
CA ARG A 203 1.01 -8.78 7.79
C ARG A 203 2.42 -9.32 7.79
N LEU A 204 2.68 -10.27 6.90
CA LEU A 204 3.98 -10.96 6.82
C LEU A 204 5.09 -10.06 6.30
N ALA A 205 4.77 -9.14 5.40
CA ALA A 205 5.70 -8.18 4.83
C ALA A 205 5.85 -6.92 5.69
N PHE A 206 5.27 -6.89 6.90
CA PHE A 206 5.32 -5.78 7.86
C PHE A 206 4.84 -4.43 7.32
N GLY A 207 3.92 -4.44 6.33
CA GLY A 207 3.37 -3.21 5.78
C GLY A 207 2.82 -3.32 4.36
N CYS A 208 2.43 -2.18 3.82
CA CYS A 208 1.94 -2.00 2.45
C CYS A 208 2.87 -1.04 1.67
N ASN A 209 2.43 -0.58 0.50
CA ASN A 209 3.13 0.46 -0.27
C ASN A 209 3.53 1.70 0.57
N ILE A 210 2.66 2.14 1.49
CA ILE A 210 2.95 3.33 2.30
C ILE A 210 3.92 2.95 3.44
N GLY A 211 3.62 1.91 4.21
CA GLY A 211 4.45 1.55 5.37
C GLY A 211 5.76 0.84 5.04
N ALA A 212 5.72 -0.21 4.23
CA ALA A 212 6.90 -1.03 3.94
C ALA A 212 7.78 -0.43 2.83
N TYR A 213 7.17 0.08 1.76
CA TYR A 213 7.93 0.67 0.65
C TYR A 213 8.33 2.11 0.92
N PHE A 214 7.35 3.03 1.00
CA PHE A 214 7.64 4.46 1.12
C PHE A 214 8.33 4.81 2.45
N SER A 215 7.71 4.49 3.58
CA SER A 215 8.28 4.77 4.90
C SER A 215 9.49 3.89 5.24
N GLY A 216 9.54 2.66 4.72
CA GLY A 216 10.69 1.77 4.90
C GLY A 216 11.96 2.28 4.19
N ILE A 217 11.85 2.71 2.93
CA ILE A 217 12.99 3.30 2.23
C ILE A 217 13.37 4.66 2.84
N ALA A 218 12.39 5.48 3.21
CA ALA A 218 12.64 6.78 3.84
C ALA A 218 13.38 6.67 5.19
N SER A 219 13.21 5.57 5.92
CA SER A 219 13.95 5.29 7.17
C SER A 219 15.32 4.61 6.94
N GLY A 220 15.72 4.40 5.68
CA GLY A 220 16.97 3.74 5.32
C GLY A 220 16.95 2.22 5.54
N SER A 221 15.77 1.60 5.64
CA SER A 221 15.65 0.16 5.83
C SER A 221 15.88 -0.61 4.53
N LEU A 222 16.75 -1.63 4.56
CA LEU A 222 16.95 -2.55 3.44
C LEU A 222 15.67 -3.34 3.11
N HIS A 223 14.83 -3.59 4.11
CA HIS A 223 13.54 -4.27 3.94
C HIS A 223 12.67 -3.59 2.89
N GLY A 224 12.64 -2.25 2.86
CA GLY A 224 11.82 -1.51 1.89
C GLY A 224 12.23 -1.76 0.43
N TRP A 225 13.53 -1.93 0.18
CA TRP A 225 14.06 -2.23 -1.15
C TRP A 225 13.76 -3.68 -1.58
N VAL A 226 13.93 -4.63 -0.67
CA VAL A 226 13.58 -6.04 -0.93
C VAL A 226 12.07 -6.19 -1.15
N TRP A 227 11.28 -5.50 -0.32
CA TRP A 227 9.83 -5.43 -0.44
C TRP A 227 9.42 -4.88 -1.81
N MET A 228 10.05 -3.80 -2.29
CA MET A 228 9.78 -3.24 -3.62
C MET A 228 9.97 -4.28 -4.72
N ALA A 229 11.09 -5.01 -4.71
CA ALA A 229 11.39 -6.02 -5.74
C ALA A 229 10.36 -7.16 -5.72
N ALA A 230 10.04 -7.68 -4.53
CA ALA A 230 9.05 -8.75 -4.37
C ALA A 230 7.63 -8.29 -4.76
N ALA A 231 7.22 -7.10 -4.33
CA ALA A 231 5.93 -6.52 -4.66
C ALA A 231 5.80 -6.24 -6.17
N PHE A 232 6.87 -5.77 -6.81
CA PHE A 232 6.89 -5.55 -8.26
C PHE A 232 6.75 -6.86 -9.04
N ALA A 233 7.48 -7.92 -8.63
CA ALA A 233 7.35 -9.24 -9.23
C ALA A 233 5.93 -9.81 -9.05
N GLY A 234 5.36 -9.68 -7.85
CA GLY A 234 3.97 -10.06 -7.56
C GLY A 234 2.96 -9.29 -8.41
N ASN A 235 3.16 -7.99 -8.60
CA ASN A 235 2.31 -7.17 -9.47
C ASN A 235 2.40 -7.60 -10.94
N MET A 236 3.60 -7.94 -11.43
CA MET A 236 3.77 -8.46 -12.80
C MET A 236 3.00 -9.78 -13.00
N ALA A 237 3.08 -10.70 -12.03
CA ALA A 237 2.28 -11.92 -12.04
C ALA A 237 0.76 -11.61 -12.00
N GLY A 238 0.32 -10.69 -11.13
CA GLY A 238 -1.08 -10.26 -11.04
C GLY A 238 -1.61 -9.67 -12.35
N VAL A 239 -0.83 -8.80 -13.01
CA VAL A 239 -1.18 -8.23 -14.33
C VAL A 239 -1.28 -9.33 -15.39
N LYS A 240 -0.40 -10.33 -15.36
CA LYS A 240 -0.45 -11.47 -16.29
C LYS A 240 -1.68 -12.36 -16.07
N LEU A 241 -2.16 -12.49 -14.83
CA LEU A 241 -3.35 -13.26 -14.47
C LEU A 241 -4.66 -12.50 -14.68
N ARG A 242 -4.61 -11.16 -14.82
CA ARG A 242 -5.78 -10.29 -15.02
C ARG A 242 -6.76 -10.79 -16.09
N PRO A 243 -6.34 -11.29 -17.28
CA PRO A 243 -7.27 -11.76 -18.31
C PRO A 243 -8.13 -12.95 -17.89
N LEU A 244 -7.75 -13.70 -16.84
CA LEU A 244 -8.55 -14.82 -16.33
C LEU A 244 -9.82 -14.36 -15.59
N PHE A 245 -9.79 -13.15 -15.05
CA PHE A 245 -10.84 -12.63 -14.18
C PHE A 245 -11.64 -11.47 -14.78
N PHE A 246 -11.06 -10.76 -15.75
CA PHE A 246 -11.70 -9.63 -16.39
C PHE A 246 -11.87 -9.93 -17.88
N ASP A 247 -13.11 -10.07 -18.34
CA ASP A 247 -13.45 -10.19 -19.76
C ASP A 247 -13.63 -8.79 -20.40
N GLY A 248 -13.40 -8.64 -21.71
CA GLY A 248 -13.67 -7.40 -22.46
C GLY A 248 -12.60 -6.29 -22.32
N GLU A 249 -12.98 -5.01 -22.44
CA GLU A 249 -12.06 -3.85 -22.33
C GLU A 249 -11.26 -3.83 -21.01
N ALA A 250 -11.82 -4.40 -19.94
CA ALA A 250 -11.16 -4.54 -18.65
C ALA A 250 -10.08 -5.63 -18.62
N GLY A 251 -10.10 -6.56 -19.58
CA GLY A 251 -9.15 -7.67 -19.77
C GLY A 251 -8.16 -7.47 -20.91
N ARG A 252 -8.32 -6.40 -21.71
CA ARG A 252 -7.33 -6.07 -22.74
C ARG A 252 -5.97 -5.87 -22.06
N LYS A 253 -4.98 -6.67 -22.49
CA LYS A 253 -3.55 -6.33 -22.35
C LYS A 253 -3.39 -4.84 -22.63
N PRO A 254 -2.44 -4.11 -22.02
CA PRO A 254 -2.11 -2.79 -22.51
C PRO A 254 -1.81 -2.98 -23.99
N VAL A 255 -2.76 -2.57 -24.83
CA VAL A 255 -2.56 -2.49 -26.26
C VAL A 255 -1.48 -1.44 -26.29
N ALA A 256 -0.23 -1.84 -26.54
CA ALA A 256 0.76 -0.91 -27.04
C ALA A 256 0.00 -0.19 -28.14
N LYS A 257 -0.36 1.08 -27.89
CA LYS A 257 -1.18 1.86 -28.79
C LYS A 257 -0.43 1.81 -30.11
N SER A 258 -0.87 0.95 -31.02
CA SER A 258 -0.44 0.98 -32.40
C SER A 258 -1.10 2.24 -32.93
N CYS A 259 -0.32 3.31 -32.96
CA CYS A 259 -0.46 4.26 -34.06
C CYS A 259 -0.15 3.53 -35.36
#